data_AF-A0A7Y5NB60-F1
#
_entry.id   AF-A0A7Y5NB60-F1
#
_cell.length_a   1.000
_cell.length_b   1.000
_cell.length_c   1.000
_cell.angle_alpha   90.00
_cell.angle_beta   90.00
_cell.angle_gamma   90.00
#
_symmetry.space_group_name_H-M   'P 1'
#
loop_
_entity.id
_entity.type
_entity.pdbx_description
1 polymer ?
#
loop_
_entity_poly.entity_id
_entity_poly.type
_entity_poly.pdbx_seq_one_letter_code
_entity_poly.pdbx_strand_id
1 'polypeptide(L)'
;MKSYCINCGNELEPNEKYCTSCGKKGAATTNENSQPGAKYFQYEELPDHVKNKLFSRQNAKLSSQIMIKSQGVLSSYLWATFLFLWVPFLFLLSNSSQWSNYEIFGLSLVTIVISILFSRAARFIIKWHQSTMKCNFYLTPLYFIKTYFNEIWCWGVWTIKDFKITHHYTNRVYQHSSAELILPNSSEQLVFVSKKDVQNFLNTIEYFCQRITEAQSKRHWQYFLDHDDFYNMPESKKATPKVHKSATYRQYALATCAGIIISFGGYYNNLSVSHEYHQIAPQETNQQKRPQFNEPEKPLPYNGMTKNYTSEECNAPLKIVTKSDMHYYVKIVDWYTNRLVQTIFIRAGRTVETQVPLGSYKIKYAVGAIWYGEIHRFGPETAYSEADDRLDFKIIDNQISGYTIELFLQRNGNLETRRISANDF
;
A
#
# COMPACT_ATOMS: atom_id res chain seq x y z
N MET A 1 -57.75 -0.96 15.10
CA MET A 1 -57.19 -1.17 16.45
C MET A 1 -57.35 0.13 17.22
N LYS A 2 -57.92 0.09 18.43
CA LYS A 2 -58.09 1.27 19.29
C LYS A 2 -56.74 1.67 19.88
N SER A 3 -56.37 2.94 19.78
CA SER A 3 -55.10 3.49 20.29
C SER A 3 -55.33 4.14 21.65
N TYR A 4 -54.39 3.99 22.58
CA TYR A 4 -54.49 4.54 23.93
C TYR A 4 -53.28 5.44 24.26
N CYS A 5 -53.52 6.50 25.02
CA CYS A 5 -52.47 7.40 25.47
C CYS A 5 -51.60 6.74 26.54
N ILE A 6 -50.30 6.59 26.28
CA ILE A 6 -49.34 5.97 27.22
C ILE A 6 -49.25 6.72 28.55
N ASN A 7 -49.54 8.03 28.56
CA ASN A 7 -49.37 8.86 29.74
C ASN A 7 -50.59 8.90 30.68
N CYS A 8 -51.81 8.74 30.15
CA CYS A 8 -53.03 8.82 30.96
C CYS A 8 -54.04 7.70 30.71
N GLY A 9 -53.80 6.80 29.75
CA GLY A 9 -54.64 5.63 29.47
C GLY A 9 -55.90 5.90 28.64
N ASN A 10 -56.21 7.15 28.27
CA ASN A 10 -57.42 7.47 27.49
C ASN A 10 -57.33 6.96 26.04
N GLU A 11 -58.47 6.51 25.49
CA GLU A 11 -58.60 6.12 24.09
C GLU A 11 -58.43 7.36 23.19
N LEU A 12 -57.63 7.24 22.13
CA LEU A 12 -57.37 8.27 21.14
C LEU A 12 -58.28 8.05 19.93
N GLU A 13 -58.88 9.12 19.43
CA GLU A 13 -59.67 9.10 18.19
C GLU A 13 -58.77 8.72 16.98
N PRO A 14 -59.32 8.06 15.95
CA PRO A 14 -58.55 7.64 14.79
C PRO A 14 -57.81 8.83 14.13
N ASN A 15 -56.49 8.74 14.05
CA ASN A 15 -55.55 9.73 13.47
C ASN A 15 -55.19 10.97 14.34
N GLU A 16 -55.56 11.03 15.61
CA GLU A 16 -55.12 12.13 16.49
C GLU A 16 -53.64 11.99 16.93
N LYS A 17 -52.84 13.03 16.67
CA LYS A 17 -51.41 13.07 17.04
C LYS A 17 -51.16 13.45 18.50
N TYR A 18 -52.15 14.02 19.18
CA TYR A 18 -52.04 14.52 20.55
C TYR A 18 -53.25 14.09 21.36
N CYS A 19 -53.04 13.70 22.62
CA CYS A 19 -54.11 13.36 23.53
C CYS A 19 -54.85 14.64 23.93
N THR A 20 -56.14 14.73 23.62
CA THR A 20 -57.00 15.87 23.97
C THR A 20 -57.12 16.11 25.48
N SER A 21 -56.95 15.08 26.32
CA SER A 21 -57.03 15.22 27.77
C SER A 21 -55.75 15.71 28.46
N CYS A 22 -54.56 15.41 27.94
CA CYS A 22 -53.29 15.77 28.60
C CYS A 22 -52.29 16.55 27.71
N GLY A 23 -52.66 16.84 26.47
CA GLY A 23 -51.87 17.65 25.52
C GLY A 23 -50.57 16.99 25.02
N LYS A 24 -50.25 15.77 25.47
CA LYS A 24 -49.03 15.06 25.09
C LYS A 24 -49.23 14.23 23.83
N LYS A 25 -48.17 14.09 23.03
CA LYS A 25 -48.15 13.34 21.77
C LYS A 25 -48.63 11.91 22.03
N GLY A 26 -49.70 11.51 21.35
CA GLY A 26 -50.25 10.15 21.44
C GLY A 26 -49.19 9.15 20.99
N ALA A 27 -49.22 7.93 21.54
CA ALA A 27 -48.35 6.86 21.11
C ALA A 27 -48.51 6.69 19.59
N ALA A 28 -47.48 7.05 18.84
CA ALA A 28 -47.41 6.74 17.43
C ALA A 28 -47.67 5.24 17.30
N THR A 29 -48.56 4.86 16.38
CA THR A 29 -48.76 3.49 15.94
C THR A 29 -47.40 2.80 15.90
N THR A 30 -47.26 1.79 16.74
CA THR A 30 -46.08 0.94 16.82
C THR A 30 -45.86 0.30 15.47
N ASN A 31 -45.03 0.94 14.64
CA ASN A 31 -44.30 0.22 13.62
C ASN A 31 -43.32 -0.69 14.37
N GLU A 32 -43.75 -1.94 14.57
CA GLU A 32 -43.01 -3.09 15.11
C GLU A 32 -41.71 -3.44 14.34
N ASN A 33 -41.21 -2.56 13.46
CA ASN A 33 -39.96 -2.73 12.71
C ASN A 33 -38.93 -1.62 12.96
N SER A 34 -39.10 -0.78 13.99
CA SER A 34 -38.08 0.21 14.38
C SER A 34 -37.08 -0.41 15.36
N GLN A 35 -36.16 -1.22 14.83
CA GLN A 35 -34.95 -1.61 15.59
C GLN A 35 -34.27 -0.35 16.16
N PRO A 36 -33.70 -0.40 17.38
CA PRO A 36 -32.95 0.71 17.97
C PRO A 36 -31.61 0.88 17.23
N GLY A 37 -31.69 1.38 16.00
CA GLY A 37 -30.55 1.77 15.19
C GLY A 37 -29.95 3.09 15.65
N ALA A 38 -28.74 3.38 15.18
CA ALA A 38 -28.10 4.67 15.41
C ALA A 38 -28.99 5.82 14.90
N LYS A 39 -29.14 6.88 15.70
CA LYS A 39 -29.60 8.17 15.18
C LYS A 39 -28.47 8.79 14.38
N TYR A 40 -28.79 9.31 13.19
CA TYR A 40 -27.84 9.94 12.28
C TYR A 40 -28.14 11.43 12.09
N PHE A 41 -27.10 12.26 12.17
CA PHE A 41 -27.19 13.69 11.95
C PHE A 41 -26.01 14.21 11.11
N GLN A 42 -26.26 15.24 10.32
CA GLN A 42 -25.21 16.08 9.73
C GLN A 42 -24.97 17.26 10.67
N TYR A 43 -23.71 17.54 11.00
CA TYR A 43 -23.34 18.59 11.95
C TYR A 43 -23.88 19.95 11.52
N GLU A 44 -23.88 20.27 10.22
CA GLU A 44 -24.39 21.53 9.68
C GLU A 44 -25.89 21.72 9.90
N GLU A 45 -26.66 20.62 9.87
CA GLU A 45 -28.11 20.63 10.06
C GLU A 45 -28.52 20.77 11.54
N LEU A 46 -27.57 20.69 12.47
CA LEU A 46 -27.85 20.78 13.91
C LEU A 46 -28.16 22.21 14.37
N PRO A 47 -29.04 22.39 15.37
CA PRO A 47 -29.20 23.67 16.06
C PRO A 47 -27.92 24.13 16.75
N ASP A 48 -27.73 25.44 16.89
CA ASP A 48 -26.48 26.02 17.42
C ASP A 48 -26.15 25.58 18.86
N HIS A 49 -27.17 25.39 19.71
CA HIS A 49 -26.95 24.90 21.07
C HIS A 49 -26.36 23.49 21.10
N VAL A 50 -26.83 22.59 20.21
CA VAL A 50 -26.28 21.22 20.07
C VAL A 50 -24.87 21.28 19.48
N LYS A 51 -24.65 22.12 18.45
CA LYS A 51 -23.31 22.33 17.85
C LYS A 51 -22.30 22.78 18.88
N ASN A 52 -22.64 23.76 19.72
CA ASN A 52 -21.79 24.30 20.77
C ASN A 52 -21.51 23.27 21.87
N LYS A 53 -22.51 22.44 22.24
CA LYS A 53 -22.34 21.36 23.21
C LYS A 53 -21.36 20.32 22.68
N LEU A 54 -21.55 19.83 21.45
CA LEU A 54 -20.65 18.88 20.79
C LEU A 54 -19.23 19.44 20.59
N PHE A 55 -19.11 20.72 20.23
CA PHE A 55 -17.81 21.38 20.11
C PHE A 55 -17.11 21.51 21.47
N SER A 56 -17.87 21.77 22.54
CA SER A 56 -17.34 21.77 23.92
C SER A 56 -16.87 20.38 24.35
N ARG A 57 -17.58 19.32 23.91
CA ARG A 57 -17.16 17.92 24.13
C ARG A 57 -15.83 17.62 23.44
N GLN A 58 -15.67 18.01 22.18
CA GLN A 58 -14.44 17.82 21.42
C GLN A 58 -13.21 18.48 22.09
N ASN A 59 -13.41 19.65 22.70
CA ASN A 59 -12.34 20.38 23.39
C ASN A 59 -12.16 19.95 24.85
N ALA A 60 -12.76 18.82 25.26
CA ALA A 60 -12.71 18.28 26.62
C ALA A 60 -13.09 19.29 27.73
N LYS A 61 -13.97 20.26 27.43
CA LYS A 61 -14.41 21.30 28.39
C LYS A 61 -15.52 20.80 29.34
N LEU A 62 -16.06 19.61 29.11
CA LEU A 62 -17.13 19.01 29.90
C LEU A 62 -16.58 17.87 30.76
N SER A 63 -16.92 17.86 32.04
CA SER A 63 -16.40 16.90 33.04
C SER A 63 -17.03 15.51 32.96
N SER A 64 -18.24 15.38 32.44
CA SER A 64 -19.03 14.14 32.44
C SER A 64 -18.92 13.35 31.12
N GLN A 65 -17.71 13.08 30.65
CA GLN A 65 -17.50 12.31 29.42
C GLN A 65 -16.14 11.64 29.33
N ILE A 66 -16.08 10.60 28.49
CA ILE A 66 -14.83 10.04 27.97
C ILE A 66 -14.77 10.32 26.47
N MET A 67 -13.65 10.87 26.01
CA MET A 67 -13.35 11.05 24.58
C MET A 67 -12.26 10.07 24.16
N ILE A 68 -12.53 9.30 23.11
CA ILE A 68 -11.59 8.35 22.50
C ILE A 68 -11.31 8.82 21.08
N LYS A 69 -10.04 9.07 20.76
CA LYS A 69 -9.63 9.45 19.40
C LYS A 69 -9.76 8.22 18.48
N SER A 70 -10.54 8.34 17.42
CA SER A 70 -10.73 7.25 16.45
C SER A 70 -9.63 7.26 15.39
N GLN A 71 -9.45 8.41 14.73
CA GLN A 71 -8.47 8.58 13.65
C GLN A 71 -7.82 9.95 13.76
N GLY A 72 -6.51 10.02 13.48
CA GLY A 72 -5.75 11.25 13.43
C GLY A 72 -5.23 11.55 12.02
N VAL A 73 -4.92 12.82 11.75
CA VAL A 73 -4.43 13.27 10.44
C VAL A 73 -2.94 12.97 10.19
N LEU A 74 -2.16 12.72 11.24
CA LEU A 74 -0.71 12.55 11.14
C LEU A 74 -0.31 11.40 10.19
N SER A 75 -0.97 10.24 10.29
CA SER A 75 -0.71 9.11 9.40
C SER A 75 -1.00 9.46 7.95
N SER A 76 -2.07 10.22 7.68
CA SER A 76 -2.38 10.68 6.33
C SER A 76 -1.34 11.64 5.78
N TYR A 77 -0.76 12.51 6.62
CA TYR A 77 0.38 13.35 6.22
C TYR A 77 1.61 12.52 5.86
N LEU A 78 2.01 11.58 6.73
CA LEU A 78 3.17 10.72 6.47
C LEU A 78 3.00 9.92 5.17
N TRP A 79 1.81 9.34 4.95
CA TRP A 79 1.49 8.64 3.71
C TRP A 79 1.48 9.58 2.50
N ALA A 80 0.86 10.76 2.60
CA ALA A 80 0.84 11.72 1.50
C ALA A 80 2.26 12.17 1.12
N THR A 81 3.10 12.48 2.09
CA THR A 81 4.50 12.86 1.87
C THR A 81 5.28 11.71 1.23
N PHE A 82 5.19 10.49 1.78
CA PHE A 82 5.87 9.32 1.23
C PHE A 82 5.46 9.05 -0.22
N LEU A 83 4.16 9.10 -0.52
CA LEU A 83 3.63 8.90 -1.87
C LEU A 83 4.01 10.05 -2.81
N PHE A 84 4.12 11.29 -2.30
CA PHE A 84 4.57 12.43 -3.09
C PHE A 84 6.04 12.29 -3.52
N LEU A 85 6.90 11.69 -2.67
CA LEU A 85 8.30 11.40 -3.00
C LEU A 85 8.47 10.37 -4.12
N TRP A 86 7.42 9.64 -4.49
CA TRP A 86 7.44 8.77 -5.66
C TRP A 86 7.73 9.53 -6.96
N VAL A 87 7.19 10.74 -7.12
CA VAL A 87 7.36 11.53 -8.35
C VAL A 87 8.84 11.87 -8.59
N PRO A 88 9.56 12.55 -7.69
CA PRO A 88 10.98 12.82 -7.91
C PRO A 88 11.80 11.53 -8.01
N PHE A 89 11.44 10.47 -7.27
CA PHE A 89 12.09 9.17 -7.40
C PHE A 89 11.94 8.57 -8.80
N LEU A 90 10.74 8.63 -9.38
CA LEU A 90 10.48 8.17 -10.75
C LEU A 90 11.32 8.95 -11.77
N PHE A 91 11.45 10.26 -11.60
CA PHE A 91 12.29 11.11 -12.48
C PHE A 91 13.79 10.88 -12.28
N LEU A 92 14.23 10.52 -11.08
CA LEU A 92 15.61 10.10 -10.85
C LEU A 92 15.90 8.78 -11.55
N LEU A 93 14.97 7.81 -11.47
CA LEU A 93 15.07 6.53 -12.17
C LEU A 93 15.06 6.70 -13.69
N SER A 94 14.28 7.64 -14.23
CA SER A 94 14.22 7.87 -15.68
C SER A 94 15.50 8.49 -16.22
N ASN A 95 16.24 9.23 -15.38
CA ASN A 95 17.55 9.77 -15.73
C ASN A 95 18.70 8.75 -15.60
N SER A 96 18.59 7.78 -14.68
CA SER A 96 19.71 6.88 -14.35
C SER A 96 19.85 5.69 -15.31
N SER A 97 18.76 5.19 -15.89
CA SER A 97 18.77 3.97 -16.69
C SER A 97 17.72 4.01 -17.79
N GLN A 98 18.02 3.41 -18.95
CA GLN A 98 17.03 3.20 -20.01
C GLN A 98 16.04 2.13 -19.57
N TRP A 99 14.74 2.43 -19.66
CA TRP A 99 13.70 1.50 -19.24
C TRP A 99 13.28 0.59 -20.40
N SER A 100 13.16 -0.71 -20.11
CA SER A 100 12.52 -1.66 -20.99
C SER A 100 11.01 -1.42 -21.07
N ASN A 101 10.36 -1.95 -22.13
CA ASN A 101 8.90 -1.89 -22.29
C ASN A 101 8.15 -2.47 -21.07
N TYR A 102 8.70 -3.51 -20.43
CA TYR A 102 8.10 -4.12 -19.25
C TYR A 102 8.22 -3.22 -18.01
N GLU A 103 9.37 -2.57 -17.82
CA GLU A 103 9.58 -1.61 -16.72
C GLU A 103 8.69 -0.39 -16.88
N ILE A 104 8.54 0.14 -18.10
CA ILE A 104 7.62 1.25 -18.40
C ILE A 104 6.20 0.86 -17.98
N PHE A 105 5.73 -0.32 -18.36
CA PHE A 105 4.40 -0.80 -17.99
C PHE A 105 4.25 -0.96 -16.47
N GLY A 106 5.23 -1.59 -15.82
CA GLY A 106 5.24 -1.79 -14.36
C GLY A 106 5.24 -0.47 -13.58
N LEU A 107 6.14 0.45 -13.92
CA LEU A 107 6.24 1.77 -13.30
C LEU A 107 4.98 2.61 -13.55
N SER A 108 4.35 2.47 -14.71
CA SER A 108 3.08 3.15 -15.00
C SER A 108 1.95 2.65 -14.09
N LEU A 109 1.81 1.34 -13.92
CA LEU A 109 0.79 0.75 -13.04
C LEU A 109 1.03 1.17 -11.58
N VAL A 110 2.28 1.13 -11.11
CA VAL A 110 2.65 1.57 -9.76
C VAL A 110 2.32 3.05 -9.56
N THR A 111 2.65 3.92 -10.53
CA THR A 111 2.38 5.36 -10.46
C THR A 111 0.88 5.68 -10.38
N ILE A 112 0.05 4.93 -11.11
CA ILE A 112 -1.42 5.06 -11.03
C ILE A 112 -1.92 4.68 -9.63
N VAL A 113 -1.46 3.54 -9.09
CA VAL A 113 -1.84 3.11 -7.74
C VAL A 113 -1.43 4.14 -6.69
N ILE A 114 -0.19 4.65 -6.78
CA ILE A 114 0.32 5.69 -5.88
C ILE A 114 -0.51 6.97 -5.97
N SER A 115 -0.92 7.38 -7.17
CA SER A 115 -1.77 8.55 -7.37
C SER A 115 -3.16 8.40 -6.73
N ILE A 116 -3.75 7.21 -6.80
CA ILE A 116 -5.03 6.90 -6.14
C ILE A 116 -4.88 6.93 -4.62
N LEU A 117 -3.81 6.32 -4.08
CA LEU A 117 -3.53 6.31 -2.64
C LEU A 117 -3.24 7.72 -2.11
N PHE A 118 -2.47 8.52 -2.87
CA PHE A 118 -2.19 9.91 -2.54
C PHE A 118 -3.49 10.72 -2.51
N SER A 119 -4.35 10.57 -3.52
CA SER A 119 -5.66 11.24 -3.57
C SER A 119 -6.54 10.88 -2.37
N ARG A 120 -6.53 9.61 -1.93
CA ARG A 120 -7.23 9.18 -0.71
C ARG A 120 -6.68 9.89 0.54
N ALA A 121 -5.35 9.96 0.70
CA ALA A 121 -4.71 10.63 1.83
C ALA A 121 -4.98 12.14 1.81
N ALA A 122 -4.82 12.79 0.66
CA ALA A 122 -5.11 14.21 0.46
C ALA A 122 -6.58 14.53 0.78
N ARG A 123 -7.53 13.69 0.35
CA ARG A 123 -8.96 13.88 0.69
C ARG A 123 -9.19 13.87 2.18
N PHE A 124 -8.56 12.94 2.90
CA PHE A 124 -8.68 12.84 4.34
C PHE A 124 -8.12 14.09 5.02
N ILE A 125 -6.95 14.58 4.59
CA ILE A 125 -6.33 15.83 5.09
C ILE A 125 -7.24 17.03 4.84
N ILE A 126 -7.78 17.17 3.62
CA ILE A 126 -8.69 18.26 3.26
C ILE A 126 -9.94 18.22 4.14
N LYS A 127 -10.61 17.06 4.24
CA LYS A 127 -11.77 16.89 5.12
C LYS A 127 -11.43 17.19 6.57
N TRP A 128 -10.27 16.74 7.05
CA TRP A 128 -9.82 16.99 8.41
C TRP A 128 -9.73 18.48 8.74
N HIS A 129 -9.26 19.32 7.82
CA HIS A 129 -9.14 20.76 8.07
C HIS A 129 -10.42 21.53 7.81
N GLN A 130 -11.24 21.08 6.85
CA GLN A 130 -12.52 21.74 6.54
C GLN A 130 -13.61 21.44 7.55
N SER A 131 -13.59 20.28 8.20
CA SER A 131 -14.63 19.88 9.13
C SER A 131 -14.41 20.42 10.54
N THR A 132 -15.47 20.99 11.12
CA THR A 132 -15.49 21.51 12.49
C THR A 132 -15.30 20.39 13.51
N MET A 133 -15.98 19.27 13.28
CA MET A 133 -15.88 18.07 14.08
C MET A 133 -14.77 17.15 13.55
N LYS A 134 -14.04 16.50 14.45
CA LYS A 134 -12.95 15.55 14.15
C LYS A 134 -13.42 14.12 14.35
N CYS A 135 -12.58 13.15 13.98
CA CYS A 135 -12.91 11.72 14.08
C CYS A 135 -12.72 11.19 15.52
N ASN A 136 -13.76 11.32 16.35
CA ASN A 136 -13.75 10.90 17.75
C ASN A 136 -14.97 10.07 18.12
N PHE A 137 -14.82 9.28 19.18
CA PHE A 137 -15.92 8.70 19.94
C PHE A 137 -16.08 9.44 21.26
N TYR A 138 -17.32 9.66 21.66
CA TYR A 138 -17.68 10.23 22.95
C TYR A 138 -18.59 9.26 23.68
N LEU A 139 -18.26 8.98 24.93
CA LEU A 139 -19.15 8.32 25.86
C LEU A 139 -19.69 9.38 26.82
N THR A 140 -21.00 9.59 26.77
CA THR A 140 -21.74 10.54 27.60
C THR A 140 -22.74 9.76 28.46
N PRO A 141 -23.36 10.39 29.49
CA PRO A 141 -24.20 9.66 30.42
C PRO A 141 -25.43 8.99 29.78
N LEU A 142 -25.88 9.47 28.62
CA LEU A 142 -26.99 8.85 27.88
C LEU A 142 -26.58 8.26 26.54
N TYR A 143 -25.49 8.73 25.93
CA TYR A 143 -25.15 8.38 24.56
C TYR A 143 -23.72 7.91 24.36
N PHE A 144 -23.56 6.92 23.48
CA PHE A 144 -22.34 6.67 22.75
C PHE A 144 -22.43 7.41 21.41
N ILE A 145 -21.52 8.34 21.15
CA ILE A 145 -21.54 9.22 19.98
C ILE A 145 -20.28 8.98 19.15
N LYS A 146 -20.45 8.67 17.87
CA LYS A 146 -19.36 8.65 16.88
C LYS A 146 -19.44 9.91 16.03
N THR A 147 -18.30 10.53 15.84
CA THR A 147 -18.13 11.64 14.89
C THR A 147 -17.13 11.20 13.84
N TYR A 148 -17.50 11.37 12.57
CA TYR A 148 -16.61 11.18 11.43
C TYR A 148 -16.70 12.43 10.58
N PHE A 149 -15.84 13.39 10.88
CA PHE A 149 -15.98 14.75 10.38
C PHE A 149 -17.37 15.30 10.75
N ASN A 150 -18.12 15.82 9.78
CA ASN A 150 -19.44 16.41 9.99
C ASN A 150 -20.56 15.37 10.13
N GLU A 151 -20.25 14.08 10.01
CA GLU A 151 -21.22 13.00 10.16
C GLU A 151 -21.25 12.53 11.62
N ILE A 152 -22.45 12.40 12.19
CA ILE A 152 -22.66 12.09 13.61
C ILE A 152 -23.62 10.92 13.74
N TRP A 153 -23.17 9.87 14.43
CA TRP A 153 -23.99 8.74 14.81
C TRP A 153 -24.10 8.68 16.33
N CYS A 154 -25.31 8.40 16.81
CA CYS A 154 -25.61 8.40 18.23
C CYS A 154 -26.40 7.15 18.60
N TRP A 155 -25.94 6.44 19.62
CA TRP A 155 -26.58 5.28 20.21
C TRP A 155 -26.84 5.55 21.69
N GLY A 156 -27.96 5.08 22.23
CA GLY A 156 -28.14 5.09 23.68
C GLY A 156 -27.12 4.16 24.33
N VAL A 157 -26.54 4.53 25.48
CA VAL A 157 -25.54 3.68 26.17
C VAL A 157 -26.10 2.29 26.47
N TRP A 158 -27.39 2.20 26.79
CA TRP A 158 -28.12 0.93 27.02
C TRP A 158 -28.29 0.05 25.78
N THR A 159 -27.96 0.53 24.58
CA THR A 159 -28.04 -0.27 23.34
C THR A 159 -26.79 -1.10 23.07
N ILE A 160 -25.74 -0.87 23.84
CA ILE A 160 -24.50 -1.63 23.74
C ILE A 160 -24.75 -3.04 24.29
N LYS A 161 -24.56 -4.06 23.45
CA LYS A 161 -24.86 -5.46 23.80
C LYS A 161 -23.68 -6.15 24.47
N ASP A 162 -22.48 -5.96 23.91
CA ASP A 162 -21.29 -6.70 24.31
C ASP A 162 -20.00 -5.99 23.85
N PHE A 163 -18.87 -6.40 24.41
CA PHE A 163 -17.52 -5.87 24.15
C PHE A 163 -16.52 -7.00 23.99
N LYS A 164 -15.78 -7.01 22.88
CA LYS A 164 -14.63 -7.90 22.70
C LYS A 164 -13.35 -7.10 22.80
N ILE A 165 -12.51 -7.44 23.76
CA ILE A 165 -11.26 -6.72 24.02
C ILE A 165 -10.07 -7.59 23.60
N THR A 166 -9.14 -6.99 22.87
CA THR A 166 -7.90 -7.63 22.46
C THR A 166 -6.73 -6.73 22.87
N HIS A 167 -5.77 -7.31 23.59
CA HIS A 167 -4.53 -6.62 23.95
C HIS A 167 -3.42 -7.01 22.99
N HIS A 168 -2.78 -6.01 22.39
CA HIS A 168 -1.72 -6.22 21.40
C HIS A 168 -0.35 -6.08 22.07
N TYR A 169 0.53 -7.04 21.80
CA TYR A 169 1.91 -7.07 22.31
C TYR A 169 2.90 -7.27 21.16
N THR A 170 4.02 -6.58 21.23
CA THR A 170 5.17 -6.77 20.33
C THR A 170 6.38 -7.04 21.20
N ASN A 171 7.09 -8.14 20.94
CA ASN A 171 8.21 -8.59 21.78
C ASN A 171 7.83 -8.66 23.28
N ARG A 172 6.62 -9.14 23.58
CA ARG A 172 6.01 -9.19 24.93
C ARG A 172 5.77 -7.83 25.59
N VAL A 173 6.04 -6.73 24.90
CA VAL A 173 5.77 -5.36 25.38
C VAL A 173 4.38 -4.93 24.89
N TYR A 174 3.55 -4.47 25.82
CA TYR A 174 2.21 -3.98 25.53
C TYR A 174 2.27 -2.77 24.59
N GLN A 175 1.45 -2.79 23.53
CA GLN A 175 1.40 -1.72 22.52
C GLN A 175 0.14 -0.88 22.69
N HIS A 176 -1.03 -1.51 22.64
CA HIS A 176 -2.33 -0.89 22.75
C HIS A 176 -3.41 -1.96 22.98
N SER A 177 -4.64 -1.53 23.26
CA SER A 177 -5.81 -2.41 23.28
C SER A 177 -6.78 -2.00 22.18
N SER A 178 -7.37 -2.97 21.50
CA SER A 178 -8.54 -2.74 20.64
C SER A 178 -9.79 -3.30 21.32
N ALA A 179 -10.89 -2.56 21.30
CA ALA A 179 -12.20 -3.07 21.72
C ALA A 179 -13.17 -3.02 20.54
N GLU A 180 -13.83 -4.13 20.25
CA GLU A 180 -14.96 -4.19 19.33
C GLU A 180 -16.25 -4.01 20.15
N LEU A 181 -16.96 -2.91 19.88
CA LEU A 181 -18.23 -2.57 20.47
C LEU A 181 -19.37 -3.16 19.64
N ILE A 182 -20.15 -4.08 20.22
CA ILE A 182 -21.27 -4.72 19.52
C ILE A 182 -22.55 -3.92 19.76
N LEU A 183 -23.03 -3.26 18.70
CA LEU A 183 -24.24 -2.44 18.68
C LEU A 183 -25.36 -3.20 17.94
N PRO A 184 -26.63 -2.76 18.01
CA PRO A 184 -27.75 -3.53 17.48
C PRO A 184 -27.63 -3.89 15.99
N ASN A 185 -27.08 -2.98 15.18
CA ASN A 185 -27.02 -3.09 13.72
C ASN A 185 -25.60 -2.88 13.14
N SER A 186 -24.57 -2.80 14.00
CA SER A 186 -23.19 -2.52 13.60
C SER A 186 -22.20 -2.96 14.67
N SER A 187 -20.93 -3.10 14.32
CA SER A 187 -19.84 -3.09 15.30
C SER A 187 -18.91 -1.90 15.04
N GLU A 188 -18.37 -1.34 16.11
CA GLU A 188 -17.44 -0.21 16.05
C GLU A 188 -16.13 -0.57 16.74
N GLN A 189 -15.00 -0.32 16.08
CA GLN A 189 -13.69 -0.62 16.63
C GLN A 189 -13.11 0.61 17.34
N LEU A 190 -12.74 0.43 18.60
CA LEU A 190 -12.12 1.42 19.48
C LEU A 190 -10.66 1.03 19.72
N VAL A 191 -9.77 2.02 19.76
CA VAL A 191 -8.35 1.81 20.07
C VAL A 191 -7.99 2.62 21.31
N PHE A 192 -7.39 1.96 22.28
CA PHE A 192 -7.00 2.52 23.57
C PHE A 192 -5.49 2.46 23.73
N VAL A 193 -4.90 3.54 24.23
CA VAL A 193 -3.44 3.67 24.42
C VAL A 193 -2.97 2.79 25.58
N SER A 194 -3.80 2.58 26.60
CA SER A 194 -3.45 1.78 27.77
C SER A 194 -4.56 0.82 28.21
N LYS A 195 -4.18 -0.23 28.96
CA LYS A 195 -5.14 -1.12 29.63
C LYS A 195 -6.00 -0.36 30.65
N LYS A 196 -5.43 0.66 31.30
CA LYS A 196 -6.14 1.50 32.26
C LYS A 196 -7.27 2.28 31.59
N ASP A 197 -7.05 2.77 30.37
CA ASP A 197 -8.09 3.50 29.63
C ASP A 197 -9.26 2.59 29.24
N VAL A 198 -8.98 1.33 28.90
CA VAL A 198 -10.03 0.32 28.66
C VAL A 198 -10.86 0.10 29.92
N GLN A 199 -10.20 -0.12 31.06
CA GLN A 199 -10.93 -0.34 32.31
C GLN A 199 -11.74 0.89 32.72
N ASN A 200 -11.17 2.09 32.59
CA ASN A 200 -11.87 3.34 32.86
C ASN A 200 -13.12 3.49 31.97
N PHE A 201 -13.00 3.15 30.69
CA PHE A 201 -14.12 3.16 29.76
C PHE A 201 -15.23 2.17 30.17
N LEU A 202 -14.88 0.91 30.46
CA LEU A 202 -15.86 -0.09 30.90
C LEU A 202 -16.57 0.32 32.21
N ASN A 203 -15.80 0.75 33.21
CA ASN A 203 -16.34 1.22 34.49
C ASN A 203 -17.28 2.41 34.29
N THR A 204 -16.98 3.29 33.34
CA THR A 204 -17.81 4.46 33.05
C THR A 204 -19.11 4.07 32.36
N ILE A 205 -19.10 3.07 31.48
CA ILE A 205 -20.33 2.52 30.88
C ILE A 205 -21.22 1.92 31.97
N GLU A 206 -20.66 1.08 32.83
CA GLU A 206 -21.39 0.47 33.94
C GLU A 206 -21.98 1.54 34.87
N TYR A 207 -21.16 2.53 35.24
CA TYR A 207 -21.61 3.67 36.04
C TYR A 207 -22.77 4.43 35.38
N PHE A 208 -22.69 4.74 34.09
CA PHE A 208 -23.77 5.42 33.37
C PHE A 208 -25.03 4.57 33.29
N CYS A 209 -24.92 3.28 32.98
CA CYS A 209 -26.07 2.35 32.98
C CYS A 209 -26.75 2.27 34.36
N GLN A 210 -25.97 2.24 35.44
CA GLN A 210 -26.48 2.24 36.80
C GLN A 210 -27.22 3.54 37.12
N ARG A 211 -26.62 4.70 36.77
CA ARG A 211 -27.23 6.02 36.99
C ARG A 211 -28.52 6.22 36.19
N ILE A 212 -28.58 5.70 34.96
CA ILE A 212 -29.80 5.70 34.15
C ILE A 212 -30.90 4.89 34.85
N THR A 213 -30.58 3.66 35.29
CA THR A 213 -31.53 2.79 35.99
C THR A 213 -32.03 3.41 37.29
N GLU A 214 -31.13 4.03 38.07
CA GLU A 214 -31.48 4.74 39.31
C GLU A 214 -32.38 5.96 39.04
N ALA A 215 -32.07 6.75 38.01
CA ALA A 215 -32.89 7.90 37.64
C ALA A 215 -34.28 7.46 37.15
N GLN A 216 -34.39 6.34 36.44
CA GLN A 216 -35.66 5.76 36.02
C GLN A 216 -36.49 5.28 37.21
N SER A 217 -35.88 4.53 38.14
CA SER A 217 -36.59 3.97 39.31
C SER A 217 -37.10 5.08 40.23
N LYS A 218 -36.34 6.16 40.39
CA LYS A 218 -36.72 7.35 41.17
C LYS A 218 -37.59 8.34 40.39
N ARG A 219 -37.88 8.09 39.11
CA ARG A 219 -38.58 9.02 38.18
C ARG A 219 -37.95 10.42 38.15
N HIS A 220 -36.62 10.51 38.29
CA HIS A 220 -35.86 11.75 38.23
C HIS A 220 -35.68 12.22 36.78
N TRP A 221 -36.76 12.73 36.17
CA TRP A 221 -36.76 13.15 34.76
C TRP A 221 -35.76 14.27 34.43
N GLN A 222 -35.45 15.11 35.42
CA GLN A 222 -34.45 16.17 35.27
C GLN A 222 -33.08 15.63 34.86
N TYR A 223 -32.67 14.47 35.38
CA TYR A 223 -31.41 13.84 34.99
C TYR A 223 -31.33 13.59 33.47
N PHE A 224 -32.43 13.16 32.86
CA PHE A 224 -32.49 12.93 31.42
C PHE A 224 -32.43 14.24 30.64
N LEU A 225 -33.14 15.27 31.09
CA LEU A 225 -33.13 16.59 30.45
C LEU A 225 -31.72 17.23 30.50
N ASP A 226 -31.02 17.12 31.63
CA ASP A 226 -29.69 17.71 31.79
C ASP A 226 -28.63 17.01 30.92
N HIS A 227 -28.78 15.70 30.71
CA HIS A 227 -27.80 14.87 30.02
C HIS A 227 -28.17 14.51 28.58
N ASP A 228 -29.36 14.88 28.11
CA ASP A 228 -29.76 14.68 26.72
C ASP A 228 -29.08 15.72 25.81
N ASP A 229 -28.10 15.25 25.03
CA ASP A 229 -27.37 16.07 24.05
C ASP A 229 -28.21 16.44 22.83
N PHE A 230 -29.31 15.72 22.58
CA PHE A 230 -30.15 15.83 21.40
C PHE A 230 -31.61 16.15 21.78
N TYR A 231 -31.82 16.78 22.93
CA TYR A 231 -33.13 17.25 23.38
C TYR A 231 -33.76 18.17 22.33
N ASN A 232 -35.07 18.03 22.08
CA ASN A 232 -35.81 18.78 21.05
C ASN A 232 -35.28 18.65 19.61
N MET A 233 -34.52 17.60 19.28
CA MET A 233 -34.12 17.33 17.91
C MET A 233 -35.27 16.71 17.09
N PRO A 234 -35.48 17.15 15.83
CA PRO A 234 -36.39 16.47 14.93
C PRO A 234 -35.95 15.02 14.71
N GLU A 235 -36.90 14.14 14.37
CA GLU A 235 -36.60 12.72 14.14
C GLU A 235 -35.43 12.56 13.17
N SER A 236 -34.44 11.77 13.60
CA SER A 236 -33.25 11.53 12.78
C SER A 236 -33.67 10.91 11.45
N LYS A 237 -33.16 11.43 10.34
CA LYS A 237 -33.27 10.75 9.04
C LYS A 237 -32.69 9.34 9.22
N LYS A 238 -33.38 8.29 8.73
CA LYS A 238 -32.81 6.93 8.72
C LYS A 238 -31.42 7.02 8.11
N ALA A 239 -30.44 6.40 8.77
CA ALA A 239 -29.04 6.34 8.36
C ALA A 239 -28.91 5.65 7.00
N THR A 240 -29.25 6.36 5.93
CA THR A 240 -28.77 6.06 4.59
C THR A 240 -27.68 7.08 4.37
N PRO A 241 -26.40 6.72 4.53
CA PRO A 241 -25.34 7.59 4.05
C PRO A 241 -25.61 7.71 2.55
N LYS A 242 -26.16 8.85 2.12
CA LYS A 242 -26.07 9.29 0.74
C LYS A 242 -24.60 9.60 0.53
N VAL A 243 -23.78 8.56 0.47
CA VAL A 243 -22.43 8.66 -0.10
C VAL A 243 -22.71 9.22 -1.48
N HIS A 244 -22.32 10.46 -1.74
CA HIS A 244 -22.23 11.00 -3.08
C HIS A 244 -21.15 10.19 -3.79
N LYS A 245 -21.50 8.95 -4.16
CA LYS A 245 -20.61 7.98 -4.80
C LYS A 245 -19.99 8.63 -6.04
N SER A 246 -20.78 9.44 -6.76
CA SER A 246 -20.35 10.24 -7.91
C SER A 246 -19.17 11.17 -7.63
N ALA A 247 -19.15 11.91 -6.52
CA ALA A 247 -18.03 12.80 -6.19
C ALA A 247 -16.75 12.01 -5.88
N THR A 248 -16.90 10.88 -5.19
CA THR A 248 -15.78 9.97 -4.90
C THR A 248 -15.23 9.32 -6.17
N TYR A 249 -16.09 8.88 -7.10
CA TYR A 249 -15.65 8.31 -8.38
C TYR A 249 -14.95 9.36 -9.26
N ARG A 250 -15.47 10.58 -9.33
CA ARG A 250 -14.81 11.69 -10.06
C ARG A 250 -13.40 11.94 -9.55
N GLN A 251 -13.23 11.96 -8.23
CA GLN A 251 -11.92 12.17 -7.62
C GLN A 251 -10.93 11.05 -7.96
N TYR A 252 -11.35 9.78 -7.89
CA TYR A 252 -10.47 8.67 -8.25
C TYR A 252 -10.17 8.64 -9.75
N ALA A 253 -11.13 9.01 -10.61
CA ALA A 253 -10.88 9.18 -12.04
C ALA A 253 -9.83 10.25 -12.31
N LEU A 254 -9.93 11.43 -11.66
CA LEU A 254 -8.92 12.49 -11.77
C LEU A 254 -7.54 12.02 -11.27
N ALA A 255 -7.49 11.26 -10.17
CA ALA A 255 -6.25 10.70 -9.65
C ALA A 255 -5.61 9.70 -10.64
N THR A 256 -6.41 8.86 -11.29
CA THR A 256 -5.95 7.96 -12.34
C THR A 256 -5.39 8.74 -13.53
N CYS A 257 -6.10 9.79 -13.99
CA CYS A 257 -5.62 10.65 -15.07
C CYS A 257 -4.29 11.34 -14.70
N ALA A 258 -4.16 11.85 -13.47
CA ALA A 258 -2.92 12.44 -12.99
C ALA A 258 -1.78 11.41 -12.98
N GLY A 259 -2.03 10.18 -12.51
CA GLY A 259 -1.06 9.10 -12.55
C GLY A 259 -0.60 8.77 -13.96
N ILE A 260 -1.53 8.68 -14.92
CA ILE A 260 -1.23 8.47 -16.34
C ILE A 260 -0.33 9.60 -16.88
N ILE A 261 -0.67 10.86 -16.60
CA ILE A 261 0.13 12.03 -17.04
C ILE A 261 1.55 11.98 -16.46
N ILE A 262 1.70 11.65 -15.17
CA ILE A 262 3.01 11.53 -14.52
C ILE A 262 3.82 10.39 -15.15
N SER A 263 3.20 9.25 -15.42
CA SER A 263 3.85 8.12 -16.11
C SER A 263 4.31 8.49 -17.51
N PHE A 264 3.47 9.20 -18.28
CA PHE A 264 3.90 9.73 -19.58
C PHE A 264 5.07 10.71 -19.43
N GLY A 265 5.05 11.58 -18.43
CA GLY A 265 6.17 12.49 -18.15
C GLY A 265 7.48 11.75 -17.87
N GLY A 266 7.45 10.71 -17.03
CA GLY A 266 8.62 9.85 -16.76
C GLY A 266 9.09 9.09 -18.00
N TYR A 267 8.16 8.58 -18.81
CA TYR A 267 8.47 7.92 -20.08
C TYR A 267 9.14 8.87 -21.09
N TYR A 268 8.57 10.07 -21.29
CA TYR A 268 9.15 11.07 -22.19
C TYR A 268 10.52 11.52 -21.72
N ASN A 269 10.72 11.69 -20.42
CA ASN A 269 12.03 12.02 -19.87
C ASN A 269 13.05 10.87 -20.07
N ASN A 270 12.64 9.62 -19.87
CA ASN A 270 13.50 8.47 -20.14
C ASN A 270 13.87 8.36 -21.62
N LEU A 271 12.92 8.67 -22.52
CA LEU A 271 13.15 8.71 -23.96
C LEU A 271 14.09 9.86 -24.33
N SER A 272 13.93 11.05 -23.75
CA SER A 272 14.83 12.18 -24.02
C SER A 272 16.26 11.89 -23.54
N VAL A 273 16.41 11.28 -22.37
CA VAL A 273 17.71 10.85 -21.85
C VAL A 273 18.34 9.80 -22.77
N SER A 274 17.54 8.87 -23.30
CA SER A 274 18.01 7.89 -24.29
C SER A 274 18.49 8.56 -25.58
N HIS A 275 17.76 9.57 -26.08
CA HIS A 275 18.19 10.38 -27.22
C HIS A 275 19.45 11.18 -26.92
N GLU A 276 19.57 11.75 -25.72
CA GLU A 276 20.74 12.53 -25.29
C GLU A 276 21.97 11.62 -25.13
N TYR A 277 21.84 10.41 -24.57
CA TYR A 277 22.91 9.41 -24.59
C TYR A 277 23.28 8.99 -26.01
N HIS A 278 22.33 8.92 -26.95
CA HIS A 278 22.63 8.68 -28.37
C HIS A 278 23.28 9.90 -29.07
N GLN A 279 23.13 11.12 -28.54
CA GLN A 279 23.79 12.34 -29.03
C GLN A 279 25.13 12.65 -28.34
N ILE A 280 25.32 12.22 -27.08
CA ILE A 280 26.57 12.33 -26.31
C ILE A 280 27.48 11.12 -26.57
N ALA A 281 26.92 9.96 -26.92
CA ALA A 281 27.67 8.96 -27.69
C ALA A 281 28.27 9.69 -28.89
N PRO A 282 29.59 9.58 -29.12
CA PRO A 282 30.31 10.53 -29.94
C PRO A 282 29.61 10.73 -31.28
N GLN A 283 28.94 11.88 -31.40
CA GLN A 283 28.56 12.43 -32.69
C GLN A 283 29.85 12.48 -33.49
N GLU A 284 29.80 11.89 -34.67
CA GLU A 284 30.86 11.90 -35.67
C GLU A 284 31.12 13.33 -36.17
N THR A 285 31.64 14.18 -35.31
CA THR A 285 32.25 15.46 -35.66
C THR A 285 33.74 15.27 -35.85
N ASN A 286 34.05 14.43 -36.84
CA ASN A 286 35.10 14.62 -37.83
C ASN A 286 35.10 13.36 -38.68
N GLN A 287 35.22 13.52 -39.99
CA GLN A 287 35.67 12.46 -40.88
C GLN A 287 37.11 12.08 -40.54
N GLN A 288 37.32 11.47 -39.38
CA GLN A 288 38.49 10.67 -39.10
C GLN A 288 38.03 9.23 -39.25
N LYS A 289 38.03 8.80 -40.52
CA LYS A 289 37.98 7.42 -41.03
C LYS A 289 38.14 6.38 -39.89
N ARG A 290 37.06 6.05 -39.19
CA ARG A 290 37.03 4.80 -38.41
C ARG A 290 37.24 3.70 -39.44
N PRO A 291 38.19 2.77 -39.25
CA PRO A 291 38.35 1.67 -40.17
C PRO A 291 36.99 0.98 -40.28
N GLN A 292 36.43 1.00 -41.48
CA GLN A 292 35.23 0.25 -41.82
C GLN A 292 35.48 -1.19 -41.37
N PHE A 293 34.65 -1.72 -40.47
CA PHE A 293 34.78 -3.07 -39.97
C PHE A 293 34.51 -4.03 -41.13
N ASN A 294 35.57 -4.46 -41.80
CA ASN A 294 35.54 -5.25 -43.04
C ASN A 294 35.95 -6.71 -42.80
N GLU A 295 35.86 -7.17 -41.55
CA GLU A 295 36.21 -8.54 -41.20
C GLU A 295 35.16 -9.50 -41.75
N PRO A 296 35.55 -10.56 -42.47
CA PRO A 296 34.60 -11.51 -43.01
C PRO A 296 33.93 -12.31 -41.90
N GLU A 297 32.63 -12.57 -42.06
CA GLU A 297 31.91 -13.49 -41.19
C GLU A 297 32.58 -14.87 -41.19
N LYS A 298 32.74 -15.44 -40.01
CA LYS A 298 33.33 -16.77 -39.82
C LYS A 298 32.23 -17.79 -39.54
N PRO A 299 32.41 -19.06 -39.94
CA PRO A 299 31.45 -20.10 -39.61
C PRO A 299 31.25 -20.20 -38.09
N LEU A 300 30.00 -20.33 -37.67
CA LEU A 300 29.64 -20.46 -36.27
C LEU A 300 30.28 -21.73 -35.67
N PRO A 301 31.03 -21.62 -34.57
CA PRO A 301 31.53 -22.79 -33.83
C PRO A 301 30.41 -23.73 -33.40
N TYR A 302 30.74 -24.99 -33.13
CA TYR A 302 29.78 -25.93 -32.56
C TYR A 302 29.35 -25.47 -31.16
N ASN A 303 28.11 -25.81 -30.78
CA ASN A 303 27.62 -25.51 -29.44
C ASN A 303 28.45 -26.25 -28.38
N GLY A 304 28.98 -25.52 -27.40
CA GLY A 304 29.84 -26.08 -26.37
C GLY A 304 31.30 -26.26 -26.81
N MET A 305 31.73 -25.68 -27.93
CA MET A 305 33.14 -25.69 -28.31
C MET A 305 33.96 -24.98 -27.22
N THR A 306 34.89 -25.71 -26.61
CA THR A 306 35.77 -25.20 -25.56
C THR A 306 37.21 -25.10 -26.01
N LYS A 307 37.96 -24.17 -25.38
CA LYS A 307 39.41 -24.08 -25.49
C LYS A 307 39.99 -23.84 -24.11
N ASN A 308 40.86 -24.74 -23.67
CA ASN A 308 41.49 -24.69 -22.35
C ASN A 308 42.83 -23.95 -22.45
N TYR A 309 43.09 -23.08 -21.49
CA TYR A 309 44.31 -22.28 -21.37
C TYR A 309 45.09 -22.61 -20.08
N THR A 310 44.67 -23.66 -19.39
CA THR A 310 45.31 -24.21 -18.19
C THR A 310 45.81 -25.63 -18.48
N SER A 311 46.83 -26.06 -17.75
CA SER A 311 47.28 -27.46 -17.71
C SER A 311 46.61 -28.28 -16.60
N GLU A 312 45.76 -27.66 -15.78
CA GLU A 312 45.03 -28.32 -14.70
C GLU A 312 43.91 -29.22 -15.25
N GLU A 313 43.62 -30.31 -14.52
CA GLU A 313 42.54 -31.22 -14.89
C GLU A 313 41.16 -30.58 -14.68
N CYS A 314 40.36 -30.59 -15.75
CA CYS A 314 39.01 -30.06 -15.75
C CYS A 314 38.02 -31.13 -15.28
N ASN A 315 37.80 -31.23 -13.97
CA ASN A 315 36.99 -32.31 -13.37
C ASN A 315 35.67 -31.82 -12.75
N ALA A 316 35.47 -30.50 -12.63
CA ALA A 316 34.33 -29.92 -11.93
C ALA A 316 33.20 -29.51 -12.89
N PRO A 317 31.95 -29.97 -12.70
CA PRO A 317 30.89 -29.76 -13.68
C PRO A 317 30.35 -28.33 -13.66
N LEU A 318 30.22 -27.74 -14.85
CA LEU A 318 29.59 -26.44 -15.09
C LEU A 318 28.52 -26.57 -16.17
N LYS A 319 27.30 -26.16 -15.85
CA LYS A 319 26.17 -26.08 -16.76
C LYS A 319 25.81 -24.62 -17.04
N ILE A 320 25.72 -24.26 -18.31
CA ILE A 320 25.39 -22.90 -18.76
C ILE A 320 24.11 -22.95 -19.59
N VAL A 321 23.08 -22.26 -19.13
CA VAL A 321 21.77 -22.19 -19.79
C VAL A 321 21.59 -20.81 -20.43
N THR A 322 21.20 -20.80 -21.70
CA THR A 322 20.87 -19.57 -22.45
C THR A 322 19.46 -19.66 -23.02
N LYS A 323 18.75 -18.51 -23.10
CA LYS A 323 17.40 -18.40 -23.68
C LYS A 323 17.27 -17.34 -24.78
N SER A 324 18.37 -16.64 -25.09
CA SER A 324 18.37 -15.56 -26.09
C SER A 324 18.49 -16.13 -27.51
N ASP A 325 17.98 -15.37 -28.48
CA ASP A 325 18.19 -15.59 -29.92
C ASP A 325 19.63 -15.22 -30.37
N MET A 326 20.49 -14.84 -29.43
CA MET A 326 21.87 -14.42 -29.67
C MET A 326 22.87 -15.51 -29.25
N HIS A 327 24.05 -15.48 -29.86
CA HIS A 327 25.16 -16.36 -29.54
C HIS A 327 26.02 -15.80 -28.40
N TYR A 328 26.69 -16.68 -27.66
CA TYR A 328 27.54 -16.30 -26.54
C TYR A 328 28.96 -16.81 -26.72
N TYR A 329 29.93 -15.97 -26.36
CA TYR A 329 31.32 -16.34 -26.20
C TYR A 329 31.75 -16.07 -24.76
N VAL A 330 31.94 -17.13 -24.00
CA VAL A 330 32.18 -17.09 -22.56
C VAL A 330 33.67 -17.28 -22.28
N LYS A 331 34.22 -16.46 -21.38
CA LYS A 331 35.54 -16.61 -20.77
C LYS A 331 35.35 -16.97 -19.29
N ILE A 332 36.04 -18.02 -18.86
CA ILE A 332 36.25 -18.34 -17.46
C ILE A 332 37.65 -17.86 -17.11
N VAL A 333 37.76 -16.98 -16.12
CA VAL A 333 39.04 -16.45 -15.68
C VAL A 333 39.22 -16.67 -14.18
N ASP A 334 40.46 -16.90 -13.78
CA ASP A 334 40.83 -17.07 -12.36
C ASP A 334 40.45 -15.83 -11.55
N TRP A 335 39.84 -16.04 -10.39
CA TRP A 335 39.26 -14.96 -9.58
C TRP A 335 40.32 -13.95 -9.13
N TYR A 336 41.49 -14.44 -8.71
CA TYR A 336 42.55 -13.66 -8.08
C TYR A 336 43.51 -13.03 -9.09
N THR A 337 43.85 -13.78 -10.13
CA THR A 337 44.88 -13.40 -11.11
C THR A 337 44.31 -12.84 -12.42
N ASN A 338 43.00 -12.98 -12.65
CA ASN A 338 42.34 -12.68 -13.94
C ASN A 338 42.93 -13.44 -15.14
N ARG A 339 43.70 -14.51 -14.91
CA ARG A 339 44.24 -15.34 -16.00
C ARG A 339 43.11 -16.09 -16.68
N LEU A 340 43.13 -16.12 -18.01
CA LEU A 340 42.17 -16.88 -18.81
C LEU A 340 42.39 -18.39 -18.58
N VAL A 341 41.32 -19.10 -18.20
CA VAL A 341 41.35 -20.53 -17.88
C VAL A 341 40.70 -21.33 -19.00
N GLN A 342 39.52 -20.91 -19.45
CA GLN A 342 38.77 -21.60 -20.50
C GLN A 342 37.90 -20.62 -21.27
N THR A 343 37.67 -20.90 -22.56
CA THR A 343 36.63 -20.22 -23.35
C THR A 343 35.61 -21.20 -23.86
N ILE A 344 34.35 -20.78 -23.98
CA ILE A 344 33.23 -21.61 -24.42
C ILE A 344 32.38 -20.83 -25.42
N PHE A 345 32.07 -21.42 -26.57
CA PHE A 345 31.09 -20.88 -27.51
C PHE A 345 29.72 -21.56 -27.33
N ILE A 346 28.65 -20.77 -27.23
CA ILE A 346 27.28 -21.25 -27.03
C ILE A 346 26.39 -20.69 -28.13
N ARG A 347 25.68 -21.58 -28.84
CA ARG A 347 24.72 -21.17 -29.88
C ARG A 347 23.43 -20.67 -29.23
N ALA A 348 22.68 -19.86 -29.99
CA ALA A 348 21.46 -19.22 -29.52
C ALA A 348 20.45 -20.26 -29.01
N GLY A 349 19.85 -19.97 -27.85
CA GLY A 349 18.87 -20.83 -27.17
C GLY A 349 19.36 -22.23 -26.78
N ARG A 350 20.68 -22.46 -26.73
CA ARG A 350 21.26 -23.77 -26.36
C ARG A 350 21.84 -23.76 -24.95
N THR A 351 21.89 -24.95 -24.37
CA THR A 351 22.54 -25.24 -23.10
C THR A 351 23.85 -25.97 -23.37
N VAL A 352 24.86 -25.72 -22.53
CA VAL A 352 26.14 -26.42 -22.55
C VAL A 352 26.43 -26.98 -21.18
N GLU A 353 26.94 -28.21 -21.15
CA GLU A 353 27.53 -28.83 -19.96
C GLU A 353 29.00 -29.08 -20.28
N THR A 354 29.89 -28.60 -19.40
CA THR A 354 31.33 -28.71 -19.54
C THR A 354 31.98 -28.95 -18.19
N GLN A 355 33.30 -29.12 -18.18
CA GLN A 355 34.08 -29.26 -16.95
C GLN A 355 35.13 -28.16 -16.88
N VAL A 356 35.37 -27.70 -15.65
CA VAL A 356 36.30 -26.63 -15.28
C VAL A 356 37.26 -27.20 -14.22
N PRO A 357 38.52 -26.74 -14.13
CA PRO A 357 39.40 -27.09 -13.01
C PRO A 357 38.80 -26.70 -11.65
N LEU A 358 39.35 -27.30 -10.59
CA LEU A 358 39.05 -26.89 -9.22
C LEU A 358 39.73 -25.55 -8.91
N GLY A 359 38.98 -24.62 -8.33
CA GLY A 359 39.46 -23.28 -8.02
C GLY A 359 38.33 -22.26 -7.93
N SER A 360 38.72 -20.99 -7.79
CA SER A 360 37.79 -19.86 -7.72
C SER A 360 37.82 -19.09 -9.03
N TYR A 361 36.68 -18.94 -9.69
CA TYR A 361 36.61 -18.29 -11.01
C TYR A 361 35.53 -17.22 -11.07
N LYS A 362 35.70 -16.31 -12.03
CA LYS A 362 34.66 -15.38 -12.51
C LYS A 362 34.37 -15.65 -13.98
N ILE A 363 33.18 -15.24 -14.40
CA ILE A 363 32.70 -15.44 -15.78
C ILE A 363 32.55 -14.08 -16.45
N LYS A 364 33.12 -13.98 -17.65
CA LYS A 364 32.87 -12.88 -18.59
C LYS A 364 32.22 -13.45 -19.84
N TYR A 365 31.29 -12.75 -20.46
CA TYR A 365 30.73 -13.21 -21.73
C TYR A 365 30.46 -12.06 -22.69
N ALA A 366 30.66 -12.36 -23.97
CA ALA A 366 30.30 -11.53 -25.11
C ALA A 366 29.04 -12.11 -25.77
N VAL A 367 28.15 -11.26 -26.26
CA VAL A 367 26.89 -11.65 -26.91
C VAL A 367 26.73 -10.94 -28.24
N GLY A 368 26.23 -11.66 -29.25
CA GLY A 368 25.90 -11.06 -30.54
C GLY A 368 25.30 -12.03 -31.55
N ALA A 369 24.88 -11.50 -32.70
CA ALA A 369 24.18 -12.25 -33.73
C ALA A 369 25.13 -12.94 -34.73
N ILE A 370 26.14 -12.20 -35.21
CA ILE A 370 27.01 -12.63 -36.31
C ILE A 370 28.41 -12.89 -35.75
N TRP A 371 29.03 -14.02 -36.08
CA TRP A 371 30.35 -14.39 -35.57
C TRP A 371 31.47 -14.03 -36.55
N TYR A 372 32.48 -13.29 -36.08
CA TYR A 372 33.66 -12.87 -36.84
C TYR A 372 34.97 -13.51 -36.31
N GLY A 373 34.88 -14.45 -35.37
CA GLY A 373 36.02 -15.16 -34.76
C GLY A 373 36.41 -14.66 -33.37
N GLU A 374 37.37 -15.32 -32.72
CA GLU A 374 37.72 -15.05 -31.31
C GLU A 374 38.26 -13.64 -31.04
N ILE A 375 38.82 -12.98 -32.06
CA ILE A 375 39.37 -11.62 -31.96
C ILE A 375 38.25 -10.58 -32.00
N HIS A 376 37.44 -10.61 -33.07
CA HIS A 376 36.39 -9.61 -33.33
C HIS A 376 35.01 -10.00 -32.76
N ARG A 377 34.87 -11.25 -32.31
CA ARG A 377 33.68 -11.82 -31.65
C ARG A 377 32.45 -11.60 -32.48
N PHE A 378 31.55 -10.71 -32.07
CA PHE A 378 30.31 -10.42 -32.75
C PHE A 378 30.29 -9.07 -33.47
N GLY A 379 31.48 -8.49 -33.70
CA GLY A 379 31.65 -7.22 -34.39
C GLY A 379 31.34 -6.01 -33.51
N PRO A 380 31.10 -4.85 -34.12
CA PRO A 380 30.88 -3.58 -33.42
C PRO A 380 29.72 -3.62 -32.41
N GLU A 381 28.70 -4.43 -32.68
CA GLU A 381 27.50 -4.59 -31.84
C GLU A 381 27.67 -5.64 -30.72
N THR A 382 28.90 -6.10 -30.47
CA THR A 382 29.15 -7.06 -29.39
C THR A 382 28.82 -6.43 -28.04
N ALA A 383 27.90 -7.04 -27.29
CA ALA A 383 27.63 -6.69 -25.91
C ALA A 383 28.51 -7.52 -24.97
N TYR A 384 29.12 -6.88 -23.98
CA TYR A 384 30.04 -7.52 -23.02
C TYR A 384 29.52 -7.40 -21.59
N SER A 385 29.60 -8.50 -20.84
CA SER A 385 29.22 -8.55 -19.43
C SER A 385 30.19 -9.39 -18.60
N GLU A 386 30.23 -9.11 -17.31
CA GLU A 386 30.92 -9.87 -16.27
C GLU A 386 29.92 -10.28 -15.18
N ALA A 387 30.07 -11.49 -14.63
CA ALA A 387 29.35 -11.93 -13.46
C ALA A 387 29.99 -11.38 -12.18
N ASP A 388 29.16 -10.87 -11.28
CA ASP A 388 29.62 -10.31 -9.99
C ASP A 388 29.93 -11.41 -8.97
N ASP A 389 29.39 -12.62 -9.18
CA ASP A 389 29.54 -13.77 -8.29
C ASP A 389 30.85 -14.54 -8.49
N ARG A 390 31.46 -14.99 -7.38
CA ARG A 390 32.60 -15.91 -7.36
C ARG A 390 32.12 -17.35 -7.36
N LEU A 391 32.59 -18.16 -8.32
CA LEU A 391 32.29 -19.58 -8.40
C LEU A 391 33.45 -20.39 -7.82
N ASP A 392 33.21 -21.10 -6.72
CA ASP A 392 34.23 -21.87 -5.99
C ASP A 392 34.04 -23.37 -6.24
N PHE A 393 34.81 -23.93 -7.17
CA PHE A 393 34.82 -25.37 -7.48
C PHE A 393 35.81 -26.09 -6.57
N LYS A 394 35.30 -26.87 -5.61
CA LYS A 394 36.08 -27.55 -4.58
C LYS A 394 35.56 -28.97 -4.32
N ILE A 395 36.35 -29.76 -3.61
CA ILE A 395 35.94 -31.07 -3.12
C ILE A 395 35.27 -30.87 -1.75
N ILE A 396 34.03 -31.31 -1.61
CA ILE A 396 33.26 -31.31 -0.37
C ILE A 396 32.81 -32.74 -0.12
N ASP A 397 33.15 -33.31 1.03
CA ASP A 397 32.75 -34.68 1.41
C ASP A 397 33.03 -35.73 0.32
N ASN A 398 34.20 -35.65 -0.31
CA ASN A 398 34.65 -36.53 -1.40
C ASN A 398 33.82 -36.43 -2.69
N GLN A 399 33.02 -35.37 -2.85
CA GLN A 399 32.30 -35.01 -4.08
C GLN A 399 32.83 -33.68 -4.65
N ILE A 400 32.91 -33.59 -5.98
CA ILE A 400 33.30 -32.35 -6.66
C ILE A 400 32.07 -31.44 -6.77
N SER A 401 32.16 -30.21 -6.26
CA SER A 401 31.10 -29.22 -6.41
C SER A 401 31.00 -28.73 -7.86
N GLY A 402 29.79 -28.49 -8.33
CA GLY A 402 29.52 -27.89 -9.65
C GLY A 402 28.50 -26.77 -9.59
N TYR A 403 28.39 -26.03 -10.70
CA TYR A 403 27.48 -24.89 -10.82
C TYR A 403 26.57 -25.03 -12.04
N THR A 404 25.34 -24.51 -11.91
CA THR A 404 24.47 -24.19 -13.04
C THR A 404 24.28 -22.69 -13.06
N ILE A 405 24.52 -22.04 -14.19
CA ILE A 405 24.35 -20.60 -14.37
C ILE A 405 23.43 -20.28 -15.54
N GLU A 406 22.71 -19.17 -15.43
CA GLU A 406 21.77 -18.71 -16.44
C GLU A 406 22.22 -17.34 -17.00
N LEU A 407 22.63 -17.28 -18.27
CA LEU A 407 23.19 -16.06 -18.89
C LEU A 407 22.12 -15.16 -19.56
N PHE A 408 20.94 -15.08 -18.96
CA PHE A 408 19.86 -14.21 -19.41
C PHE A 408 19.18 -13.53 -18.21
N LEU A 409 18.84 -12.26 -18.37
CA LEU A 409 18.23 -11.45 -17.31
C LEU A 409 16.85 -12.01 -16.94
N GLN A 410 16.64 -12.29 -15.66
CA GLN A 410 15.36 -12.71 -15.11
C GLN A 410 15.25 -12.33 -13.63
N ARG A 411 14.02 -12.17 -13.14
CA ARG A 411 13.74 -11.90 -11.73
C ARG A 411 14.07 -13.14 -10.91
N ASN A 412 14.92 -12.99 -9.87
CA ASN A 412 15.49 -14.09 -9.08
C ASN A 412 16.37 -15.05 -9.90
N GLY A 413 17.09 -14.54 -10.92
CA GLY A 413 18.13 -15.31 -11.60
C GLY A 413 19.24 -15.73 -10.63
N ASN A 414 19.99 -16.76 -11.00
CA ASN A 414 21.03 -17.35 -10.14
C ASN A 414 22.44 -16.77 -10.38
N LEU A 415 22.55 -15.66 -11.11
CA LEU A 415 23.82 -15.00 -11.43
C LEU A 415 23.59 -13.50 -11.63
N GLU A 416 24.20 -12.66 -10.79
CA GLU A 416 24.21 -11.21 -10.98
C GLU A 416 25.31 -10.81 -11.98
N THR A 417 25.03 -9.84 -12.86
CA THR A 417 25.96 -9.43 -13.92
C THR A 417 25.97 -7.92 -14.14
N ARG A 418 27.12 -7.39 -14.56
CA ARG A 418 27.33 -5.99 -14.96
C ARG A 418 27.90 -5.89 -16.36
N ARG A 419 27.58 -4.80 -17.07
CA ARG A 419 28.17 -4.50 -18.39
C ARG A 419 29.64 -4.08 -18.23
N ILE A 420 30.48 -4.51 -19.16
CA ILE A 420 31.90 -4.13 -19.24
C ILE A 420 32.24 -3.63 -20.65
N SER A 421 33.39 -2.96 -20.82
CA SER A 421 33.84 -2.53 -22.15
C SER A 421 34.55 -3.66 -22.90
N ALA A 422 34.72 -3.51 -24.22
CA ALA A 422 35.50 -4.46 -25.03
C ALA A 422 36.96 -4.60 -24.56
N ASN A 423 37.53 -3.55 -23.95
CA ASN A 423 38.88 -3.56 -23.41
C ASN A 423 38.98 -4.33 -22.08
N ASP A 424 37.88 -4.38 -21.34
CA ASP A 424 37.81 -5.09 -20.05
C ASP A 424 37.49 -6.58 -20.22
N PHE A 425 37.14 -7.01 -21.44
CA PHE A 425 36.80 -8.40 -21.77
C PHE A 425 38.01 -9.26 -22.12
#